data_AF-A0A7Y0MH19-F1
#
_entry.id   AF-A0A7Y0MH19-F1
#
_cell.length_a   1.000
_cell.length_b   1.000
_cell.length_c   1.000
_cell.angle_alpha   90.00
_cell.angle_beta   90.00
_cell.angle_gamma   90.00
#
_symmetry.space_group_name_H-M   'P 1'
#
loop_
_entity.id
_entity.type
_entity.pdbx_description
1 polymer ?
#
loop_
_entity_poly.entity_id
_entity_poly.type
_entity_poly.pdbx_seq_one_letter_code
_entity_poly.pdbx_strand_id
1 'polypeptide(L)'
;MAIDPRVALQSFTAALEEHLAASASRRGEDDPAVEAAFSSIMETFEAYEDALYDAYGEVTPLVIYDESEDEDDDGDDDYEEVADPFDDDLEIEEK
;
A
#
# COMPACT_ATOMS: atom_id res chain seq x y z
N MET A 1 -1.06 -14.04 20.42
CA MET A 1 0.36 -14.32 20.71
C MET A 1 1.10 -13.92 19.45
N ALA A 2 2.00 -12.94 19.53
CA ALA A 2 2.78 -12.51 18.37
C ALA A 2 3.64 -13.68 17.88
N ILE A 3 3.67 -13.88 16.56
CA ILE A 3 4.53 -14.88 15.92
C ILE A 3 5.98 -14.37 15.96
N ASP A 4 6.95 -15.26 16.16
CA ASP A 4 8.37 -14.89 16.06
C ASP A 4 8.65 -14.40 14.63
N PRO A 5 9.22 -13.19 14.43
CA PRO A 5 9.44 -12.63 13.09
C PRO A 5 10.31 -13.53 12.21
N ARG A 6 11.19 -14.36 12.77
CA ARG A 6 11.96 -15.34 12.00
C ARG A 6 11.08 -16.47 11.45
N VAL A 7 10.04 -16.86 12.18
CA VAL A 7 9.07 -17.86 11.74
C VAL A 7 8.17 -17.27 10.67
N ALA A 8 7.66 -16.05 10.87
CA ALA A 8 6.87 -15.35 9.86
C ALA A 8 7.67 -15.14 8.56
N LEU A 9 8.94 -14.73 8.65
CA LEU A 9 9.82 -14.56 7.49
C LEU A 9 10.06 -15.87 6.73
N GLN A 10 10.14 -17.00 7.44
CA GLN A 10 10.27 -18.31 6.80
C GLN A 10 9.01 -18.68 6.02
N SER A 11 7.83 -18.43 6.58
CA SER A 11 6.55 -18.63 5.88
C SER A 11 6.44 -17.73 4.64
N PHE A 12 6.81 -16.45 4.77
CA PHE A 12 6.80 -15.52 3.65
C PHE A 12 7.77 -15.95 2.54
N THR A 13 8.98 -16.37 2.89
CA THR A 13 9.95 -16.90 1.91
C THR A 13 9.42 -18.15 1.20
N ALA A 14 8.77 -19.06 1.94
CA ALA A 14 8.16 -20.26 1.35
C ALA A 14 7.02 -19.93 0.37
N ALA A 15 6.17 -18.95 0.69
CA ALA A 15 5.12 -18.49 -0.21
C ALA A 15 5.69 -17.89 -1.52
N LEU A 16 6.78 -17.12 -1.43
CA LEU A 16 7.48 -16.60 -2.61
C LEU A 16 8.06 -17.72 -3.49
N GLU A 17 8.65 -18.75 -2.87
CA GLU A 17 9.17 -19.93 -3.57
C GLU A 17 8.04 -20.74 -4.25
N GLU A 18 6.91 -20.90 -3.58
CA GLU A 18 5.72 -21.57 -4.12
C GLU A 18 5.14 -20.80 -5.30
N HIS A 19 5.02 -19.48 -5.20
CA HIS A 19 4.58 -18.62 -6.29
C HIS A 19 5.51 -18.71 -7.51
N LEU A 20 6.83 -18.75 -7.30
CA LEU A 20 7.79 -18.97 -8.38
C LEU A 20 7.61 -20.34 -9.05
N ALA A 21 7.40 -21.40 -8.25
CA ALA A 21 7.17 -22.75 -8.77
C ALA A 21 5.85 -22.84 -9.56
N ALA A 22 4.76 -22.27 -9.03
CA ALA A 22 3.48 -22.16 -9.71
C ALA A 22 3.63 -21.42 -11.04
N SER A 23 4.29 -20.26 -11.02
CA SER A 23 4.55 -19.43 -12.20
C SER A 23 5.34 -20.17 -13.28
N ALA A 24 6.38 -20.93 -12.88
CA ALA A 24 7.20 -21.70 -13.80
C ALA A 24 6.46 -22.89 -14.42
N SER A 25 5.43 -23.41 -13.73
CA SER A 25 4.63 -24.57 -14.18
C SER A 25 3.29 -24.20 -14.82
N ARG A 26 2.98 -22.90 -14.91
CA ARG A 26 1.65 -22.41 -15.28
C ARG A 26 1.20 -22.89 -16.66
N ARG A 27 -0.06 -23.27 -16.78
CA ARG A 27 -0.68 -23.73 -18.04
C ARG A 27 -1.78 -22.78 -18.49
N GLY A 28 -1.41 -21.55 -18.83
CA GLY A 28 -2.32 -20.50 -19.25
C GLY A 28 -1.93 -19.16 -18.64
N GLU A 29 -2.66 -18.11 -19.00
CA GLU A 29 -2.56 -16.80 -18.36
C GLU A 29 -3.29 -16.78 -17.01
N ASP A 30 -4.44 -17.46 -16.91
CA ASP A 30 -5.25 -17.59 -15.69
C ASP A 30 -5.03 -18.96 -15.01
N ASP A 31 -3.84 -19.17 -14.43
CA ASP A 31 -3.57 -20.39 -13.68
C ASP A 31 -3.98 -20.21 -12.20
N PRO A 32 -4.98 -20.95 -11.69
CA PRO A 32 -5.46 -20.77 -10.32
C PRO A 32 -4.43 -21.10 -9.26
N ALA A 33 -3.38 -21.88 -9.59
CA ALA A 33 -2.28 -22.12 -8.66
C ALA A 33 -1.41 -20.86 -8.46
N VAL A 34 -1.28 -20.03 -9.50
CA VAL A 34 -0.55 -18.77 -9.42
C VAL A 34 -1.35 -17.76 -8.61
N GLU A 35 -2.66 -17.65 -8.85
CA GLU A 35 -3.55 -16.78 -8.07
C GLU A 35 -3.56 -17.15 -6.58
N ALA A 36 -3.69 -18.45 -6.26
CA ALA A 36 -3.67 -18.92 -4.88
C ALA A 36 -2.32 -18.60 -4.19
N ALA A 37 -1.21 -18.77 -4.90
CA ALA A 37 0.11 -18.44 -4.37
C ALA A 37 0.29 -16.92 -4.19
N PHE A 38 -0.32 -16.10 -5.06
CA PHE A 38 -0.33 -14.64 -4.91
C PHE A 38 -1.06 -14.21 -3.64
N SER A 39 -2.26 -14.73 -3.37
CA SER A 39 -2.97 -14.47 -2.11
C SER A 39 -2.18 -14.95 -0.89
N SER A 40 -1.47 -16.08 -0.99
CA SER A 40 -0.63 -16.59 0.10
C SER A 40 0.56 -15.68 0.41
N ILE A 41 1.16 -15.05 -0.62
CA ILE A 41 2.20 -14.03 -0.43
C ILE A 41 1.66 -12.86 0.39
N MET A 42 0.46 -12.35 0.06
CA MET A 42 -0.14 -11.23 0.79
C MET A 42 -0.35 -11.57 2.27
N GLU A 43 -1.00 -12.69 2.57
CA GLU A 43 -1.27 -13.11 3.96
C GLU A 43 0.03 -13.30 4.76
N THR A 44 1.02 -13.96 4.16
CA THR A 44 2.29 -14.22 4.85
C THR A 44 3.16 -12.98 4.99
N PHE A 45 3.05 -12.02 4.07
CA PHE A 45 3.70 -10.72 4.17
C PHE A 45 3.11 -9.89 5.32
N GLU A 46 1.79 -9.77 5.41
CA GLU A 46 1.12 -9.05 6.52
C GLU A 46 1.52 -9.64 7.87
N ALA A 47 1.49 -10.97 8.00
CA ALA A 47 1.90 -11.65 9.22
C ALA A 47 3.39 -11.39 9.58
N TYR A 48 4.25 -11.20 8.58
CA TYR A 48 5.65 -10.83 8.79
C TYR A 48 5.80 -9.37 9.20
N GLU A 49 5.10 -8.44 8.54
CA GLU A 49 5.10 -7.01 8.92
C GLU A 49 4.62 -6.81 10.35
N ASP A 50 3.50 -7.43 10.73
CA ASP A 50 2.96 -7.38 12.09
C ASP A 50 3.98 -7.93 13.10
N ALA A 51 4.57 -9.09 12.82
CA ALA A 51 5.57 -9.70 13.70
C ALA A 51 6.86 -8.85 13.82
N LEU A 52 7.26 -8.19 12.73
CA LEU A 52 8.43 -7.32 12.70
C LEU A 52 8.19 -6.05 13.51
N TYR A 53 7.01 -5.45 13.35
CA TYR A 53 6.60 -4.27 14.09
C TYR A 53 6.44 -4.56 15.58
N ASP A 54 5.79 -5.66 15.95
CA ASP A 54 5.63 -6.08 17.35
C ASP A 54 6.99 -6.33 18.04
N ALA A 55 7.96 -6.91 17.32
CA ALA A 55 9.25 -7.28 17.90
C ALA A 55 10.25 -6.12 17.95
N TYR A 56 10.26 -5.25 16.94
CA TYR A 56 11.31 -4.24 16.76
C TYR A 56 10.81 -2.82 16.51
N GLY A 57 9.51 -2.62 16.26
CA GLY A 57 8.95 -1.33 15.89
C GLY A 57 9.33 -0.86 14.49
N GLU A 58 9.72 -1.80 13.62
CA GLU A 58 10.18 -1.54 12.25
C GLU A 58 9.18 -2.13 11.24
N VAL A 59 9.16 -1.57 10.03
CA VAL A 59 8.32 -2.00 8.89
C VAL A 59 9.18 -2.06 7.62
N THR A 60 8.77 -2.86 6.63
CA THR A 60 9.48 -2.88 5.34
C THR A 60 8.98 -1.78 4.40
N PRO A 61 9.77 -1.39 3.39
CA PRO A 61 9.32 -0.45 2.37
C PRO A 61 8.39 -1.08 1.32
N LEU A 62 7.83 -2.26 1.60
CA LEU A 62 6.95 -3.00 0.68
C LEU A 62 5.50 -2.68 1.01
N VAL A 63 4.65 -2.66 -0.03
CA VAL A 63 3.21 -2.44 0.09
C VAL A 63 2.48 -3.49 -0.72
N ILE A 64 1.32 -3.92 -0.22
CA ILE A 64 0.36 -4.70 -1.00
C ILE A 64 -0.43 -3.71 -1.85
N TYR A 65 -0.49 -3.95 -3.16
CA TYR A 65 -1.37 -3.21 -4.06
C TYR A 65 -2.70 -3.94 -4.11
N ASP A 66 -3.77 -3.27 -3.70
CA ASP A 66 -5.13 -3.72 -3.98
C ASP A 66 -5.61 -3.00 -5.24
N GLU A 67 -5.79 -3.75 -6.32
CA GLU A 67 -6.26 -3.26 -7.62
C GLU A 67 -7.72 -2.78 -7.60
N SER A 68 -8.40 -2.82 -6.46
CA SER A 68 -9.77 -2.34 -6.26
C SER A 68 -9.90 -0.92 -5.68
N GLU A 69 -8.80 -0.24 -5.30
CA GLU A 69 -8.86 1.09 -4.67
C GLU A 69 -8.74 2.28 -5.65
N ASP A 70 -8.67 2.05 -6.97
CA ASP A 70 -8.42 3.09 -7.99
C ASP A 70 -9.67 3.62 -8.74
N GLU A 71 -10.91 3.36 -8.28
CA GLU A 71 -12.13 3.78 -9.02
C GLU A 71 -12.89 5.01 -8.47
N ASP A 72 -12.54 5.62 -7.32
CA ASP A 72 -13.31 6.75 -6.77
C ASP A 72 -12.44 7.81 -6.03
N ASP A 73 -11.50 8.48 -6.73
CA ASP A 73 -11.06 9.83 -6.32
C ASP A 73 -11.71 10.86 -7.26
N ASP A 74 -13.03 11.05 -7.08
CA ASP A 74 -13.74 12.24 -7.56
C ASP A 74 -13.13 13.45 -6.83
N GLY A 75 -12.06 14.01 -7.39
CA GLY A 75 -11.46 15.26 -6.96
C GLY A 75 -12.45 16.43 -7.05
N ASP A 76 -13.27 16.60 -6.02
CA ASP A 76 -13.91 17.85 -5.67
C ASP A 76 -12.83 18.70 -4.98
N ASP A 77 -11.96 19.29 -5.79
CA ASP A 77 -11.10 20.38 -5.34
C ASP A 77 -11.99 21.61 -5.15
N ASP A 78 -12.58 21.75 -3.96
CA ASP A 78 -13.23 22.98 -3.53
C ASP A 78 -12.14 24.08 -3.46
N TYR A 79 -11.95 24.78 -4.57
CA TYR A 79 -11.14 25.98 -4.62
C TYR A 79 -11.79 27.04 -3.73
N GLU A 80 -11.33 27.17 -2.48
CA GLU A 80 -11.61 28.33 -1.65
C GLU A 80 -11.08 29.58 -2.39
N GLU A 81 -12.00 30.39 -2.90
CA GLU A 81 -11.71 31.71 -3.48
C GLU A 81 -11.02 32.56 -2.41
N VAL A 82 -9.70 32.69 -2.52
CA VAL A 82 -8.89 33.56 -1.65
C VAL A 82 -9.39 35.00 -1.82
N ALA A 83 -10.05 35.53 -0.78
CA ALA A 83 -10.46 36.92 -0.74
C ALA A 83 -9.23 37.82 -0.94
N ASP A 84 -9.29 38.69 -1.96
CA ASP A 84 -8.23 39.64 -2.30
C ASP A 84 -7.98 40.60 -1.12
N PRO A 85 -6.78 40.59 -0.50
CA PRO A 85 -6.47 41.44 0.65
C PRO A 85 -6.21 42.92 0.26
N PHE A 86 -6.40 43.31 -1.00
CA PHE A 86 -6.16 44.67 -1.48
C PHE A 86 -7.41 45.54 -1.65
N ASP A 87 -8.59 45.08 -1.23
CA ASP A 87 -9.83 45.88 -1.26
C ASP A 87 -10.07 46.64 0.07
N ASP A 88 -9.09 47.41 0.53
CA ASP A 88 -9.31 48.46 1.54
C ASP A 88 -8.29 49.61 1.40
N ASP A 89 -8.80 50.77 0.97
CA ASP A 89 -8.29 52.12 1.22
C ASP A 89 -6.81 52.48 0.92
N LEU A 90 -6.55 52.91 -0.32
CA LEU A 90 -5.53 53.93 -0.61
C LEU A 90 -6.21 55.28 -0.94
N GLU A 91 -6.74 55.94 0.09
CA GLU A 91 -6.95 57.39 0.06
C GLU A 91 -5.59 58.09 -0.06
N ILE A 92 -5.21 58.46 -1.28
CA ILE A 92 -4.05 59.32 -1.51
C ILE A 92 -4.51 60.76 -1.25
N GLU A 93 -4.34 61.23 -0.02
CA GLU A 93 -4.35 62.65 0.31
C GLU A 93 -3.12 63.30 -0.36
N GLU A 94 -3.34 64.03 -1.47
CA GLU A 94 -2.32 64.95 -2.01
C GLU A 94 -2.74 66.41 -1.81
N LYS A 95 -1.79 67.14 -1.23
CA LYS A 95 -1.82 68.48 -0.65
C LYS A 95 -2.06 69.61 -1.65
#